data_AF-A0A7W6F3S7-F1
#
_entry.id   AF-A0A7W6F3S7-F1
#
_cell.length_a   1.000
_cell.length_b   1.000
_cell.length_c   1.000
_cell.angle_alpha   90.00
_cell.angle_beta   90.00
_cell.angle_gamma   90.00
#
_symmetry.space_group_name_H-M   'P 1'
#
loop_
_entity.id
_entity.type
_entity.pdbx_description
1 polymer ?
#
loop_
_entity_poly.entity_id
_entity_poly.type
_entity_poly.pdbx_seq_one_letter_code
_entity_poly.pdbx_strand_id
1 'polypeptide(L)'
;MDIDAIFAADHERPPAERSLPWPETRDGLTVIIEPKPHWASDMRAFRTKTREYCAYADWTANGARARFFGHIDTSGDDLIRKARRLIASEIADGHWN
;
A
#
# COMPACT_ATOMS: atom_id res chain seq x y z
N MET A 1 20.54 -3.28 -7.21
CA MET A 1 19.13 -3.08 -7.64
C MET A 1 18.59 -1.74 -7.14
N ASP A 2 17.75 -1.04 -7.91
CA ASP A 2 17.10 0.23 -7.52
C ASP A 2 15.76 -0.03 -6.81
N ILE A 3 15.44 0.76 -5.78
CA ILE A 3 14.18 0.65 -5.02
C ILE A 3 12.98 0.86 -5.95
N ASP A 4 13.04 1.85 -6.84
CA ASP A 4 11.92 2.14 -7.74
C ASP A 4 11.70 1.01 -8.75
N ALA A 5 12.78 0.37 -9.22
CA ALA A 5 12.68 -0.83 -10.05
C ALA A 5 12.00 -2.01 -9.33
N ILE A 6 12.26 -2.22 -8.02
CA ILE A 6 11.60 -3.27 -7.24
C ILE A 6 10.10 -2.98 -7.09
N PHE A 7 9.72 -1.74 -6.77
CA PHE A 7 8.32 -1.34 -6.68
C PHE A 7 7.61 -1.49 -8.03
N ALA A 8 8.27 -1.11 -9.13
CA ALA A 8 7.73 -1.27 -10.47
C ALA A 8 7.49 -2.76 -10.81
N ALA A 9 8.46 -3.63 -10.54
CA ALA A 9 8.34 -5.06 -10.77
C ALA A 9 7.23 -5.71 -9.91
N ASP A 10 7.07 -5.32 -8.65
CA ASP A 10 5.95 -5.79 -7.82
C ASP A 10 4.61 -5.32 -8.39
N HIS A 11 4.54 -4.08 -8.89
CA HIS A 11 3.32 -3.49 -9.45
C HIS A 11 2.85 -4.17 -10.74
N GLU A 12 3.72 -4.87 -11.48
CA GLU A 12 3.31 -5.68 -12.64
C GLU A 12 2.41 -6.87 -12.26
N ARG A 13 2.42 -7.28 -10.99
CA ARG A 13 1.58 -8.36 -10.49
C ARG A 13 0.13 -7.91 -10.28
N PRO A 14 -0.84 -8.83 -10.39
CA PRO A 14 -2.21 -8.58 -9.97
C PRO A 14 -2.26 -8.08 -8.52
N PRO A 15 -3.22 -7.21 -8.13
CA PRO A 15 -3.30 -6.65 -6.77
C PRO A 15 -3.21 -7.67 -5.63
N ALA A 16 -3.77 -8.88 -5.82
CA ALA A 16 -3.75 -9.94 -4.82
C ALA A 16 -2.37 -10.60 -4.61
N GLU A 17 -1.44 -10.42 -5.55
CA GLU A 17 -0.09 -11.02 -5.55
C GLU A 17 1.01 -10.00 -5.23
N ARG A 18 0.65 -8.71 -5.14
CA ARG A 18 1.57 -7.64 -4.76
C ARG A 18 2.00 -7.79 -3.32
N SER A 19 3.26 -7.51 -3.06
CA SER A 19 3.87 -7.60 -1.72
C SER A 19 4.30 -6.24 -1.17
N LEU A 20 4.28 -5.19 -1.99
CA LEU A 20 4.63 -3.82 -1.60
C LEU A 20 3.42 -2.90 -1.71
N PRO A 21 3.28 -1.88 -0.84
CA PRO A 21 2.19 -0.93 -0.94
C PRO A 21 2.27 -0.10 -2.22
N TRP A 22 1.10 0.21 -2.80
CA TRP A 22 1.00 0.99 -4.04
C TRP A 22 -0.05 2.09 -3.95
N PRO A 23 0.11 3.19 -4.70
CA PRO A 23 -0.92 4.20 -4.82
C PRO A 23 -2.04 3.75 -5.76
N GLU A 24 -3.28 4.08 -5.41
CA GLU A 24 -4.42 3.97 -6.31
C GLU A 24 -5.22 5.27 -6.27
N THR A 25 -5.67 5.73 -7.44
CA THR A 25 -6.45 6.98 -7.55
C THR A 25 -7.81 6.69 -8.17
N ARG A 26 -8.87 7.11 -7.49
CA ARG A 26 -10.25 6.99 -7.96
C ARG A 26 -11.07 8.17 -7.46
N ASP A 27 -11.92 8.71 -8.32
CA ASP A 27 -12.81 9.84 -8.02
C ASP A 27 -12.08 11.05 -7.40
N GLY A 28 -10.85 11.31 -7.86
CA GLY A 28 -10.00 12.41 -7.39
C GLY A 28 -9.34 12.19 -6.03
N LEU A 29 -9.55 11.03 -5.38
CA LEU A 29 -8.85 10.65 -4.16
C LEU A 29 -7.75 9.64 -4.46
N THR A 30 -6.54 9.90 -3.95
CA THR A 30 -5.45 8.91 -3.92
C THR A 30 -5.37 8.26 -2.55
N VAL A 31 -5.33 6.93 -2.54
CA VAL A 31 -5.08 6.07 -1.38
C VAL A 31 -3.83 5.24 -1.60
N ILE A 32 -3.27 4.72 -0.52
CA ILE A 32 -2.22 3.70 -0.55
C ILE A 32 -2.84 2.37 -0.15
N ILE A 33 -2.72 1.37 -1.01
CA ILE A 33 -3.18 0.02 -0.71
C ILE A 33 -2.09 -0.71 0.07
N GLU A 34 -2.46 -1.23 1.23
CA GLU A 34 -1.62 -2.14 2.00
C GLU A 34 -1.85 -3.57 1.49
N PRO A 35 -0.79 -4.26 1.06
CA PRO A 35 -0.86 -5.66 0.67
C PRO A 35 -1.41 -6.53 1.80
N LYS A 36 -2.16 -7.57 1.41
CA LYS A 36 -2.87 -8.44 2.34
C LYS A 36 -1.91 -9.40 3.07
N PRO A 37 -1.86 -9.41 4.42
CA PRO A 37 -1.30 -10.54 5.15
C PRO A 37 -2.14 -11.80 4.91
N HIS A 38 -1.52 -12.99 4.84
CA HIS A 38 -2.21 -14.26 4.54
C HIS A 38 -3.43 -14.57 5.45
N TRP A 39 -3.47 -14.00 6.65
CA TRP A 39 -4.55 -14.20 7.64
C TRP A 39 -5.68 -13.17 7.57
N ALA A 40 -5.52 -12.06 6.84
CA ALA A 40 -6.56 -11.05 6.74
C ALA A 40 -7.70 -11.54 5.83
N SER A 41 -8.89 -10.96 5.95
CA SER A 41 -9.99 -11.22 5.00
C SER A 41 -9.85 -10.37 3.74
N ASP A 42 -9.43 -9.11 3.88
CA ASP A 42 -9.30 -8.14 2.79
C ASP A 42 -8.02 -7.29 2.93
N MET A 43 -7.64 -6.60 1.87
CA MET A 43 -6.64 -5.52 1.88
C MET A 43 -7.21 -4.25 2.51
N ARG A 44 -6.34 -3.31 2.85
CA ARG A 44 -6.72 -2.01 3.41
C ARG A 44 -6.27 -0.88 2.49
N ALA A 45 -7.15 0.08 2.24
CA ALA A 45 -6.86 1.30 1.51
C ALA A 45 -6.73 2.47 2.49
N PHE A 46 -5.54 3.05 2.59
CA PHE A 46 -5.22 4.14 3.52
C PHE A 46 -5.24 5.48 2.81
N ARG A 47 -5.81 6.51 3.44
CA ARG A 47 -5.59 7.90 2.99
C ARG A 47 -4.11 8.24 3.13
N THR A 48 -3.58 8.97 2.15
CA THR A 48 -2.15 9.34 2.10
C THR A 48 -1.71 10.09 3.36
N LYS A 49 -2.43 11.16 3.71
CA LYS A 49 -2.03 12.11 4.75
C LYS A 49 -2.72 11.94 6.09
N THR A 50 -3.93 11.39 6.12
CA THR A 50 -4.69 11.18 7.37
C THR A 50 -4.58 9.74 7.81
N ARG A 51 -4.61 9.51 9.13
CA ARG A 51 -4.59 8.16 9.72
C ARG A 51 -5.98 7.54 9.61
N GLU A 52 -6.36 7.24 8.38
CA GLU A 52 -7.68 6.72 8.07
C GLU A 52 -7.56 5.63 7.00
N TYR A 53 -8.38 4.60 7.13
CA TYR A 53 -8.40 3.48 6.19
C TYR A 53 -9.82 2.97 5.93
N CYS A 54 -10.02 2.31 4.80
CA CYS A 54 -11.21 1.49 4.54
C CYS A 54 -10.80 0.11 4.03
N ALA A 55 -11.77 -0.80 3.93
CA ALA A 55 -11.57 -2.09 3.27
C ALA A 55 -11.36 -1.88 1.77
N TYR A 56 -10.47 -2.65 1.14
CA TYR A 56 -10.21 -2.52 -0.29
C TYR A 56 -11.44 -2.84 -1.15
N ALA A 57 -12.28 -3.79 -0.73
CA ALA A 57 -13.57 -4.04 -1.38
C ALA A 57 -14.49 -2.79 -1.35
N ASP A 58 -14.49 -2.03 -0.26
CA ASP A 58 -15.27 -0.80 -0.16
C ASP A 58 -14.68 0.33 -1.00
N TRP A 59 -13.35 0.46 -1.01
CA TRP A 59 -12.63 1.40 -1.89
C TRP A 59 -12.92 1.12 -3.38
N THR A 60 -12.81 -0.12 -3.82
CA THR A 60 -13.02 -0.50 -5.22
C THR A 60 -14.48 -0.32 -5.66
N ALA A 61 -15.44 -0.48 -4.76
CA ALA A 61 -16.85 -0.24 -5.04
C ALA A 61 -17.20 1.26 -5.07
N ASN A 62 -16.72 2.03 -4.07
CA ASN A 62 -17.24 3.36 -3.75
C ASN A 62 -16.26 4.51 -3.98
N GLY A 63 -14.98 4.24 -4.25
CA GLY A 63 -13.95 5.24 -4.48
C GLY A 63 -13.89 6.26 -3.34
N ALA A 64 -13.93 7.55 -3.68
CA ALA A 64 -13.87 8.64 -2.69
C ALA A 64 -15.04 8.62 -1.67
N ARG A 65 -16.12 7.88 -1.95
CA ARG A 65 -17.28 7.70 -1.06
C ARG A 65 -17.17 6.50 -0.13
N ALA A 66 -16.08 5.72 -0.20
CA ALA A 66 -15.84 4.62 0.72
C ALA A 66 -15.84 5.11 2.18
N ARG A 67 -16.23 4.24 3.10
CA ARG A 67 -16.30 4.55 4.52
C ARG A 67 -14.94 4.37 5.17
N PHE A 68 -14.27 5.49 5.42
CA PHE A 68 -13.00 5.51 6.14
C PHE A 68 -13.20 5.49 7.66
N PHE A 69 -12.30 4.80 8.35
CA PHE A 69 -12.22 4.69 9.81
C PHE A 69 -10.85 5.16 10.26
N GLY A 70 -10.76 5.75 11.46
CA GLY A 70 -9.48 6.13 12.06
C GLY A 70 -8.57 4.92 12.27
N HIS A 71 -7.29 5.06 11.92
CA HIS A 71 -6.22 4.16 12.30
C HIS A 71 -5.41 4.76 13.45
N ILE A 72 -4.94 3.93 14.36
CA ILE A 72 -4.31 4.40 15.59
C ILE A 72 -2.95 5.10 15.35
N ASP A 73 -2.19 4.64 14.34
CA ASP A 73 -0.78 5.00 14.17
C ASP A 73 -0.33 5.33 12.75
N THR A 74 -1.00 4.83 11.70
CA THR A 74 -0.45 4.85 10.33
C THR A 74 -1.36 5.56 9.33
N SER A 75 -0.74 6.29 8.40
CA SER A 75 -1.35 6.73 7.15
C SER A 75 -0.74 5.97 5.95
N GLY A 76 -1.23 6.26 4.74
CA GLY A 76 -0.66 5.74 3.51
C GLY A 76 0.80 6.19 3.28
N ASP A 77 1.12 7.45 3.56
CA ASP A 77 2.49 7.97 3.44
C ASP A 77 3.44 7.24 4.39
N ASP A 78 2.97 6.88 5.60
CA ASP A 78 3.76 6.09 6.55
C ASP A 78 4.02 4.67 6.05
N LEU A 79 3.04 4.03 5.40
CA LEU A 79 3.18 2.70 4.80
C LEU A 79 4.21 2.69 3.68
N ILE A 80 4.11 3.60 2.71
CA ILE A 80 5.08 3.71 1.61
C ILE A 80 6.47 3.99 2.17
N ARG A 81 6.60 4.93 3.12
CA ARG A 81 7.90 5.26 3.73
C ARG A 81 8.50 4.06 4.45
N LYS A 82 7.69 3.28 5.17
CA LYS A 82 8.14 2.06 5.86
C LYS A 82 8.62 1.00 4.87
N ALA A 83 7.85 0.73 3.82
CA ALA A 83 8.22 -0.25 2.79
C ALA A 83 9.52 0.15 2.07
N ARG A 84 9.67 1.42 1.66
CA ARG A 84 10.90 1.89 1.02
C ARG A 84 12.12 1.75 1.91
N ARG A 85 12.01 2.03 3.22
CA ARG A 85 13.13 1.81 4.17
C ARG A 85 13.49 0.34 4.34
N LEU A 86 12.50 -0.55 4.34
CA LEU A 86 12.75 -1.99 4.42
C LEU A 86 13.55 -2.45 3.21
N ILE A 87 13.07 -2.14 2.00
CA ILE A 87 13.75 -2.50 0.75
C ILE A 87 15.15 -1.90 0.67
N ALA A 88 15.34 -0.64 1.08
CA ALA A 88 16.66 -0.02 1.15
C ALA A 88 17.62 -0.80 2.06
N SER A 89 17.12 -1.29 3.20
CA SER A 89 17.91 -2.08 4.15
C SER A 89 18.27 -3.44 3.55
N GLU A 90 17.31 -4.13 2.96
CA GLU A 90 17.54 -5.42 2.30
C GLU A 90 18.54 -5.32 1.13
N ILE A 91 18.53 -4.21 0.38
CA ILE A 91 19.53 -3.96 -0.67
C ILE A 91 20.92 -3.79 -0.04
N ALA A 92 21.02 -3.00 1.04
CA ALA A 92 22.29 -2.79 1.75
C ALA A 92 22.85 -4.10 2.33
N ASP A 93 21.96 -5.00 2.76
CA ASP A 93 22.30 -6.33 3.30
C ASP A 93 22.60 -7.36 2.19
N GLY A 94 22.48 -6.98 0.91
CA GLY A 94 22.79 -7.86 -0.22
C GLY A 94 21.74 -8.92 -0.53
N HIS A 95 20.50 -8.75 -0.07
CA HIS A 95 19.39 -9.66 -0.37
C HIS A 95 18.82 -9.50 -1.79
N TRP A 96 19.27 -8.48 -2.51
CA TRP A 96 18.82 -8.13 -3.84
C TRP A 96 20.03 -8.06 -4.79
N ASN A 97 20.13 -9.03 -5.71
CA ASN A 97 21.17 -9.10 -6.74
C ASN A 97 20.83 -8.19 -7.94
#